data_AF-A0A5C9CKK3-F1
#
_entry.id   AF-A0A5C9CKK3-F1
#
_cell.length_a   1.000
_cell.length_b   1.000
_cell.length_c   1.000
_cell.angle_alpha   90.00
_cell.angle_beta   90.00
_cell.angle_gamma   90.00
#
_symmetry.space_group_name_H-M   'P 1'
#
loop_
_entity.id
_entity.type
_entity.pdbx_description
1 polymer ?
#
loop_
_entity_poly.entity_id
_entity_poly.type
_entity_poly.pdbx_seq_one_letter_code
_entity_poly.pdbx_strand_id
1 'polypeptide(L)'
;MEVRGPGFIPNATPIQGARPTAGPAAAASKPPLEVPQDEVELSAAGQLMGKITEGTEAAQRAERLARIKAEIDSGSYDTDAKLEAALLKMFDRNGIDLEA
;
A
#
# COMPACT_ATOMS: atom_id res chain seq x y z
N MET A 1 54.49 65.03 5.83
CA MET A 1 53.63 63.86 6.04
C MET A 1 52.65 63.84 4.88
N GLU A 2 52.94 63.05 3.85
CA GLU A 2 52.14 63.00 2.62
C GLU A 2 51.00 61.99 2.80
N VAL A 3 49.77 62.47 2.77
CA VAL A 3 48.57 61.63 2.93
C VAL A 3 47.99 61.40 1.55
N ARG A 4 48.06 60.18 1.03
CA ARG A 4 47.43 59.79 -0.24
C ARG A 4 45.93 59.62 0.00
N GLY A 5 45.11 60.42 -0.70
CA GLY A 5 43.65 60.33 -0.65
C GLY A 5 43.12 58.98 -1.17
N PRO A 6 41.84 58.66 -0.89
CA PRO A 6 41.26 57.36 -1.19
C PRO A 6 41.33 57.05 -2.69
N GLY A 7 41.86 55.87 -3.00
CA GLY A 7 42.06 55.39 -4.37
C GLY A 7 40.76 55.11 -5.12
N PHE A 8 40.88 55.06 -6.45
CA PHE A 8 39.80 54.78 -7.38
C PHE A 8 39.22 53.38 -7.17
N ILE A 9 37.89 53.29 -7.03
CA ILE A 9 37.15 52.02 -7.00
C ILE A 9 36.57 51.80 -8.40
N PRO A 10 36.84 50.67 -9.07
CA PRO A 10 36.27 50.41 -10.39
C PRO A 10 34.75 50.29 -10.33
N ASN A 11 34.09 50.95 -11.28
CA ASN A 11 32.64 51.03 -11.40
C ASN A 11 31.97 49.65 -11.55
N ALA A 12 30.74 49.58 -11.06
CA ALA A 12 29.89 48.40 -11.03
C ALA A 12 29.78 47.69 -12.39
N THR A 13 29.96 46.37 -12.39
CA THR A 13 29.67 45.48 -13.51
C THR A 13 28.17 45.35 -13.75
N PRO A 14 27.68 45.40 -15.00
CA PRO A 14 26.26 45.25 -15.28
C PRO A 14 25.80 43.81 -15.01
N ILE A 15 24.64 43.69 -14.37
CA ILE A 15 23.99 42.39 -14.12
C ILE A 15 23.31 41.96 -15.42
N GLN A 16 23.74 40.84 -16.00
CA GLN A 16 23.07 40.27 -17.16
C GLN A 16 21.70 39.74 -16.74
N GLY A 17 20.63 40.20 -17.41
CA GLY A 17 19.28 39.74 -17.18
C GLY A 17 19.14 38.23 -17.46
N ALA A 18 18.30 37.56 -16.68
CA ALA A 18 18.04 36.14 -16.84
C ALA A 18 17.54 35.83 -18.26
N ARG A 19 18.25 34.95 -18.96
CA ARG A 19 17.84 34.45 -20.27
C ARG A 19 16.63 33.52 -20.06
N PRO A 20 15.50 33.70 -20.78
CA PRO A 20 14.37 32.80 -20.64
C PRO A 20 14.79 31.39 -21.07
N THR A 21 14.62 30.43 -20.16
CA THR A 21 14.85 29.02 -20.44
C THR A 21 13.71 28.52 -21.33
N ALA A 22 14.07 27.84 -22.43
CA ALA A 22 13.09 27.26 -23.34
C ALA A 22 12.32 26.14 -22.62
N GLY A 23 11.03 26.37 -22.38
CA GLY A 23 10.03 25.36 -22.04
C GLY A 23 10.18 24.71 -20.65
N PRO A 24 9.11 24.10 -20.12
CA PRO A 24 9.24 23.30 -18.91
C PRO A 24 10.11 22.09 -19.24
N ALA A 25 11.33 22.06 -18.71
CA ALA A 25 12.03 20.80 -18.56
C ALA A 25 11.11 19.90 -17.74
N ALA A 26 10.79 18.72 -18.28
CA ALA A 26 10.01 17.72 -17.57
C ALA A 26 10.53 17.61 -16.14
N ALA A 27 9.63 17.80 -15.16
CA ALA A 27 9.99 17.72 -13.76
C ALA A 27 10.73 16.39 -13.55
N ALA A 28 11.99 16.46 -13.11
CA ALA A 28 12.70 15.27 -12.68
C ALA A 28 11.79 14.54 -11.70
N SER A 29 11.52 13.26 -11.98
CA SER A 29 10.73 12.40 -11.11
C SER A 29 11.28 12.56 -9.69
N LYS A 30 10.50 13.19 -8.82
CA LYS A 30 10.86 13.30 -7.41
C LYS A 30 11.16 11.89 -6.90
N PRO A 31 12.25 11.66 -6.16
CA PRO A 31 12.45 10.37 -5.52
C PRO A 31 11.21 10.04 -4.68
N PRO A 32 10.80 8.76 -4.61
CA PRO A 32 9.68 8.36 -3.76
C PRO A 32 9.91 8.91 -2.34
N LEU A 33 8.86 9.45 -1.74
CA LEU A 33 8.90 9.85 -0.33
C LEU A 33 9.15 8.58 0.50
N GLU A 34 10.32 8.49 1.12
CA GLU A 34 10.62 7.43 2.09
C GLU A 34 9.72 7.61 3.31
N VAL A 35 8.74 6.71 3.44
CA VAL A 35 7.90 6.62 4.64
C VAL A 35 8.70 5.87 5.70
N PRO A 36 8.82 6.40 6.94
CA PRO A 36 9.44 5.66 8.03
C PRO A 36 8.71 4.32 8.24
N GLN A 37 9.45 3.21 8.11
CA GLN A 37 8.94 1.88 8.44
C GLN A 37 9.27 1.59 9.90
N ASP A 38 8.26 1.68 10.76
CA ASP A 38 8.36 1.27 12.15
C ASP A 38 8.11 -0.24 12.22
N GLU A 39 9.14 -0.99 12.58
CA GLU A 39 9.07 -2.45 12.70
C GLU A 39 9.05 -2.85 14.18
N VAL A 40 8.13 -3.74 14.54
CA VAL A 40 8.05 -4.32 15.89
C VAL A 40 8.61 -5.74 15.88
N GLU A 41 9.66 -5.98 16.68
CA GLU A 41 10.20 -7.32 16.87
C GLU A 41 9.31 -8.13 17.83
N LEU A 42 8.66 -9.18 17.31
CA LEU A 42 7.94 -10.14 18.13
C LEU A 42 8.93 -11.00 18.94
N SER A 43 8.69 -11.14 20.25
CA SER A 43 9.51 -12.01 21.10
C SER A 43 9.51 -13.45 20.58
N ALA A 44 10.62 -14.17 20.80
CA ALA A 44 10.76 -15.56 20.37
C ALA A 44 9.61 -16.45 20.90
N ALA A 45 9.12 -16.18 22.11
CA ALA A 45 7.97 -16.87 22.68
C ALA A 45 6.66 -16.56 21.94
N GLY A 46 6.43 -15.31 21.55
CA GLY A 46 5.25 -14.91 20.77
C GLY A 46 5.21 -15.56 19.39
N GLN A 47 6.36 -15.65 18.71
CA GLN A 47 6.46 -16.32 17.41
C GLN A 47 6.17 -17.82 17.50
N LEU A 48 6.64 -18.48 18.56
CA LEU A 48 6.36 -19.91 18.79
C LEU A 48 4.88 -20.16 19.10
N MET A 49 4.26 -19.33 19.94
CA MET A 49 2.84 -19.43 20.27
C MET A 49 1.96 -19.28 19.02
N GLY A 50 2.29 -18.32 18.14
CA GLY A 50 1.63 -18.13 16.85
C GLY A 50 1.65 -19.39 15.99
N LYS A 51 2.82 -19.99 15.79
CA LYS A 51 3.01 -21.22 14.99
C LYS A 51 2.24 -22.42 15.55
N ILE A 52 2.20 -22.58 16.87
CA ILE A 52 1.45 -23.66 17.53
C ILE A 52 -0.05 -23.49 17.29
N THR A 53 -0.54 -22.27 17.44
CA THR A 53 -1.96 -21.93 17.26
C THR A 53 -2.36 -22.10 15.80
N GLU A 54 -1.53 -21.66 14.86
CA GLU A 54 -1.76 -21.83 13.43
C GLU A 54 -1.91 -23.30 13.03
N GLY A 55 -1.08 -24.19 13.57
CA GLY A 55 -1.16 -25.62 13.30
C GLY A 55 -2.44 -26.29 13.81
N THR A 56 -2.86 -25.96 15.03
CA THR A 56 -4.09 -26.53 15.62
C THR A 56 -5.36 -25.97 14.99
N GLU A 57 -5.36 -24.67 14.70
CA GLU A 57 -6.49 -23.99 14.06
C GLU A 57 -6.64 -24.40 12.59
N ALA A 58 -5.53 -24.65 11.88
CA ALA A 58 -5.57 -25.08 10.49
C ALA A 58 -6.24 -26.44 10.32
N ALA A 59 -5.93 -27.42 11.18
CA ALA A 59 -6.54 -28.74 11.14
C ALA A 59 -8.06 -28.68 11.42
N GLN A 60 -8.47 -27.96 12.47
CA GLN A 60 -9.89 -27.80 12.81
C GLN A 60 -10.65 -27.01 11.72
N ARG A 61 -10.00 -26.00 11.13
CA ARG A 61 -10.58 -25.24 10.02
C ARG A 61 -10.77 -26.12 8.79
N ALA A 62 -9.82 -26.99 8.46
CA ALA A 62 -9.91 -27.91 7.34
C ALA A 62 -11.08 -28.88 7.48
N GLU A 63 -11.29 -29.44 8.67
CA GLU A 63 -12.43 -30.33 8.96
C GLU A 63 -13.77 -29.59 8.82
N ARG A 64 -13.89 -28.39 9.41
CA ARG A 64 -15.09 -27.55 9.27
C ARG A 64 -15.37 -27.20 7.81
N LEU A 65 -14.34 -26.84 7.05
CA LEU A 65 -14.46 -26.50 5.63
C LEU A 65 -14.90 -27.72 4.81
N ALA A 66 -14.38 -28.91 5.08
CA ALA A 66 -14.78 -30.14 4.40
C ALA A 66 -16.26 -30.47 4.66
N ARG A 67 -16.73 -30.31 5.91
CA ARG A 67 -18.13 -30.49 6.27
C ARG A 67 -19.04 -29.49 5.56
N ILE A 68 -18.71 -28.19 5.62
CA ILE A 68 -19.48 -27.14 4.94
C ILE A 68 -19.52 -27.41 3.43
N LYS A 69 -18.41 -27.84 2.83
CA LYS A 69 -18.35 -28.18 1.42
C LYS A 69 -19.26 -29.36 1.08
N ALA A 70 -19.25 -30.42 1.88
CA ALA A 70 -20.14 -31.57 1.70
C ALA A 70 -21.62 -31.17 1.83
N GLU A 71 -21.95 -30.28 2.78
CA GLU A 71 -23.30 -29.74 2.95
C GLU A 71 -23.73 -28.91 1.73
N ILE A 72 -22.85 -28.09 1.16
CA ILE A 72 -23.10 -27.33 -0.08
C ILE A 72 -23.29 -28.28 -1.27
N ASP A 73 -22.40 -29.27 -1.44
CA ASP A 73 -22.43 -30.22 -2.56
C ASP A 73 -23.68 -31.11 -2.51
N SER A 74 -24.26 -31.33 -1.33
CA SER A 74 -25.52 -32.07 -1.18
C SER A 74 -26.71 -31.40 -1.87
N GLY A 75 -26.62 -30.09 -2.15
CA GLY A 75 -27.64 -29.33 -2.88
C GLY A 75 -28.99 -29.19 -2.16
N SER A 76 -29.09 -29.69 -0.92
CA SER A 76 -30.28 -29.50 -0.07
C SER A 76 -30.15 -28.18 0.69
N TYR A 77 -30.74 -27.13 0.15
CA TYR A 77 -30.86 -25.85 0.84
C TYR A 77 -32.16 -25.88 1.64
N ASP A 78 -32.08 -26.18 2.94
CA ASP A 78 -33.26 -26.33 3.80
C ASP A 78 -34.08 -25.04 3.95
N THR A 79 -33.47 -23.89 3.64
CA THR A 79 -34.09 -22.57 3.78
C THR A 79 -33.71 -21.66 2.60
N ASP A 80 -34.61 -20.76 2.24
CA ASP A 80 -34.40 -19.78 1.17
C ASP A 80 -33.16 -18.90 1.45
N ALA A 81 -32.91 -18.57 2.71
CA ALA A 81 -31.74 -17.80 3.12
C ALA A 81 -30.40 -18.52 2.82
N LYS A 82 -30.35 -19.86 2.92
CA LYS A 82 -29.16 -20.64 2.56
C LYS A 82 -28.94 -20.66 1.05
N LEU A 83 -30.03 -20.73 0.28
CA LEU A 83 -30.00 -20.69 -1.19
C LEU A 83 -29.47 -19.33 -1.68
N GLU A 84 -30.00 -18.23 -1.14
CA GLU A 84 -29.60 -16.87 -1.49
C GLU A 84 -28.11 -16.62 -1.20
N ALA A 85 -27.62 -17.05 -0.02
CA ALA A 85 -26.21 -16.94 0.33
C ALA A 85 -25.29 -17.76 -0.59
N ALA A 86 -25.73 -18.95 -1.02
CA ALA A 86 -24.99 -19.78 -1.97
C ALA A 86 -24.93 -19.14 -3.37
N LEU A 87 -26.05 -18.56 -3.82
CA LEU A 87 -26.12 -17.83 -5.08
C LEU A 87 -25.22 -16.58 -5.07
N LEU A 88 -25.28 -15.77 -4.01
CA LEU A 88 -24.42 -14.59 -3.86
C LEU A 88 -22.95 -14.96 -3.98
N LYS A 89 -22.52 -16.01 -3.25
CA LYS A 89 -21.13 -16.51 -3.31
C LYS A 89 -20.75 -17.08 -4.68
N MET A 90 -21.71 -17.68 -5.40
CA MET A 90 -21.51 -18.16 -6.76
C MET A 90 -21.30 -16.99 -7.73
N PHE A 91 -22.08 -15.92 -7.59
CA PHE A 91 -21.95 -14.72 -8.42
C PHE A 91 -20.65 -13.97 -8.14
N ASP A 92 -20.29 -13.78 -6.87
CA ASP A 92 -19.00 -13.21 -6.45
C ASP A 92 -17.83 -13.98 -7.06
N ARG A 93 -17.87 -15.31 -7.00
CA ARG A 93 -16.80 -16.18 -7.53
C ARG A 93 -16.65 -16.07 -9.04
N ASN A 94 -17.76 -15.83 -9.76
CA ASN A 94 -17.76 -15.69 -11.21
C ASN A 94 -17.61 -14.23 -11.67
N GLY A 95 -17.43 -13.29 -10.73
CA GLY A 95 -17.31 -11.86 -11.03
C GLY A 95 -18.57 -11.25 -11.64
N ILE A 96 -19.74 -11.81 -11.31
CA ILE A 96 -21.02 -11.30 -11.76
C ILE A 96 -21.53 -10.35 -10.67
N ASP A 97 -21.27 -9.05 -10.83
CA ASP A 97 -21.88 -8.04 -9.96
C ASP A 97 -23.37 -7.94 -10.28
N LEU A 98 -24.19 -8.34 -9.32
CA LEU A 98 -25.63 -8.04 -9.32
C LEU A 98 -25.80 -6.59 -8.88
N GLU A 99 -25.57 -5.66 -9.81
CA GLU A 99 -26.03 -4.28 -9.67
C GLU A 99 -27.56 -4.30 -9.47
N ALA A 100 -28.01 -3.71 -8.36
CA ALA A 100 -29.42 -3.48 -8.05
C ALA A 100 -29.95 -2.21 -8.74
#